data_AF-A0A3D9GR86-F1
#
_entry.id   AF-A0A3D9GR86-F1
#
_cell.length_a   1.000
_cell.length_b   1.000
_cell.length_c   1.000
_cell.angle_alpha   90.00
_cell.angle_beta   90.00
_cell.angle_gamma   90.00
#
_symmetry.space_group_name_H-M   'P 1'
#
loop_
_entity.id
_entity.type
_entity.pdbx_description
1 polymer ?
#
loop_
_entity_poly.entity_id
_entity_poly.type
_entity_poly.pdbx_seq_one_letter_code
_entity_poly.pdbx_strand_id
1 'polypeptide(L)'
;MKKLIFILFISLVVFPSCKENAKKNDEVITTYYLIRHAEKDRSDASNKNPELTEQGLKRAENWAKHFEEVQFDAIYSTDYNRTKQTAMPTAKANNLELQYYNPFKIKIEKFIETTKGETVLVVGHSNTTPQFVNKILEESKYEDIADDNNANLYKVTLSKNGKTSELSKVDIN
;
A
#
# COMPACT_ATOMS: atom_id res chain seq x y z
N MET A 1 -69.44 25.96 -34.87
CA MET A 1 -68.00 26.16 -34.58
C MET A 1 -67.61 25.29 -33.39
N LYS A 2 -66.75 24.31 -33.65
CA LYS A 2 -66.33 23.26 -32.70
C LYS A 2 -65.46 23.87 -31.59
N LYS A 3 -65.72 23.54 -30.32
CA LYS A 3 -64.74 23.72 -29.24
C LYS A 3 -64.42 22.33 -28.68
N LEU A 4 -63.33 21.75 -29.18
CA LEU A 4 -62.71 20.56 -28.60
C LEU A 4 -62.05 21.00 -27.29
N ILE A 5 -62.51 20.47 -26.15
CA ILE A 5 -61.83 20.60 -24.87
C ILE A 5 -60.89 19.41 -24.76
N PHE A 6 -59.59 19.66 -24.89
CA PHE A 6 -58.56 18.64 -24.72
C PHE A 6 -58.23 18.56 -23.22
N ILE A 7 -58.78 17.55 -22.53
CA ILE A 7 -58.46 17.26 -21.14
C ILE A 7 -57.12 16.52 -21.13
N LEU A 8 -56.06 17.21 -20.70
CA LEU A 8 -54.74 16.64 -20.49
C LEU A 8 -54.75 15.78 -19.21
N PHE A 9 -54.83 14.47 -19.36
CA PHE A 9 -54.67 13.51 -18.27
C PHE A 9 -53.18 13.47 -17.87
N ILE A 10 -52.81 14.23 -16.84
CA ILE A 10 -51.50 14.10 -16.19
C ILE A 10 -51.57 12.87 -15.27
N SER A 11 -51.05 11.76 -15.78
CA SER A 11 -50.75 10.55 -15.02
C SER A 11 -49.60 10.86 -14.06
N LEU A 12 -49.91 11.04 -12.77
CA LEU A 12 -48.91 11.16 -11.72
C LEU A 12 -48.36 9.75 -11.42
N VAL A 13 -47.29 9.37 -12.13
CA VAL A 13 -46.56 8.13 -11.83
C VAL A 13 -45.76 8.35 -10.55
N VAL A 14 -46.33 7.92 -9.42
CA VAL A 14 -45.63 7.90 -8.13
C VAL A 14 -44.68 6.71 -8.16
N PHE A 15 -43.41 6.97 -8.48
CA PHE A 15 -42.35 5.98 -8.28
C PHE A 15 -42.20 5.74 -6.77
N PRO A 16 -42.37 4.51 -6.26
CA PRO A 16 -41.98 4.20 -4.90
C PRO A 16 -40.46 4.37 -4.80
N SER A 17 -40.04 5.46 -4.14
CA SER A 17 -38.66 5.64 -3.73
C SER A 17 -38.35 4.59 -2.67
N CYS A 18 -37.87 3.43 -3.12
CA CYS A 18 -37.17 2.50 -2.24
C CYS A 18 -35.90 3.21 -1.77
N LYS A 19 -36.00 3.87 -0.61
CA LYS A 19 -34.82 4.17 0.21
C LYS A 19 -34.26 2.83 0.67
N GLU A 20 -33.38 2.28 -0.15
CA GLU A 20 -32.49 1.22 0.27
C GLU A 20 -31.59 1.83 1.35
N ASN A 21 -31.91 1.54 2.61
CA ASN A 21 -31.00 1.79 3.72
C ASN A 21 -29.82 0.84 3.53
N ALA A 22 -28.86 1.24 2.68
CA ALA A 22 -27.54 0.67 2.66
C ALA A 22 -26.96 0.87 4.06
N LYS A 23 -27.03 -0.17 4.89
CA LYS A 23 -26.24 -0.25 6.11
C LYS A 23 -24.79 -0.08 5.66
N LYS A 24 -24.22 1.12 5.84
CA LYS A 24 -22.78 1.31 5.89
C LYS A 24 -22.30 0.45 7.05
N ASN A 25 -21.92 -0.79 6.74
CA ASN A 25 -21.03 -1.52 7.62
C ASN A 25 -19.71 -0.77 7.49
N ASP A 26 -19.31 -0.05 8.54
CA ASP A 26 -17.97 0.51 8.68
C ASP A 26 -16.99 -0.66 8.77
N GLU A 27 -16.66 -1.22 7.60
CA GLU A 27 -15.76 -2.33 7.48
C GLU A 27 -14.36 -1.84 7.79
N VAL A 28 -13.77 -2.37 8.87
CA VAL A 28 -12.37 -2.09 9.22
C VAL A 28 -11.48 -2.75 8.17
N ILE A 29 -10.88 -1.93 7.32
CA ILE A 29 -9.96 -2.36 6.27
C ILE A 29 -8.55 -1.98 6.70
N THR A 30 -7.63 -2.93 6.61
CA THR A 30 -6.19 -2.65 6.77
C THR A 30 -5.50 -2.82 5.43
N THR A 31 -4.70 -1.84 5.02
CA THR A 31 -3.99 -1.86 3.75
C THR A 31 -2.50 -1.78 3.98
N TYR A 32 -1.75 -2.79 3.52
CA TYR A 32 -0.30 -2.77 3.54
C TYR A 32 0.23 -2.52 2.14
N TYR A 33 1.10 -1.55 2.01
CA TYR A 33 1.96 -1.37 0.85
C TYR A 33 3.35 -1.86 1.24
N LEU A 34 3.92 -2.80 0.49
CA LEU A 34 5.26 -3.32 0.76
C LEU A 34 6.15 -3.13 -0.46
N ILE A 35 7.34 -2.61 -0.22
CA ILE A 35 8.37 -2.39 -1.24
C ILE A 35 9.73 -2.90 -0.75
N ARG A 36 10.63 -3.18 -1.69
CA ARG A 36 12.06 -3.36 -1.41
C ARG A 36 12.72 -1.98 -1.38
N HIS A 37 13.83 -1.84 -0.64
CA HIS A 37 14.73 -0.69 -0.79
C HIS A 37 15.07 -0.40 -2.27
N ALA A 38 15.39 0.86 -2.57
CA ALA A 38 15.88 1.31 -3.87
C ALA A 38 17.34 0.88 -4.14
N GLU A 39 17.89 1.30 -5.29
CA GLU A 39 19.23 0.95 -5.76
C GLU A 39 20.30 1.36 -4.74
N LYS A 40 21.02 0.37 -4.21
CA LYS A 40 22.07 0.57 -3.20
C LYS A 40 23.45 0.68 -3.84
N ASP A 41 24.36 1.37 -3.19
CA ASP A 41 25.77 1.38 -3.58
C ASP A 41 26.37 -0.03 -3.41
N ARG A 42 27.19 -0.40 -4.40
CA ARG A 42 27.90 -1.68 -4.52
C ARG A 42 29.38 -1.49 -4.82
N SER A 43 29.88 -0.26 -4.83
CA SER A 43 31.28 0.09 -5.10
C SER A 43 32.24 -0.58 -4.11
N ASP A 44 31.84 -0.72 -2.85
CA ASP A 44 32.58 -1.42 -1.79
C ASP A 44 31.82 -2.65 -1.29
N ALA A 45 32.33 -3.84 -1.60
CA ALA A 45 31.75 -5.11 -1.17
C ALA A 45 31.93 -5.42 0.34
N SER A 46 32.85 -4.72 1.01
CA SER A 46 33.06 -4.85 2.45
C SER A 46 32.00 -4.10 3.25
N ASN A 47 31.40 -3.05 2.67
CA ASN A 47 30.32 -2.29 3.29
C ASN A 47 29.03 -3.12 3.37
N LYS A 48 28.66 -3.55 4.59
CA LYS A 48 27.46 -4.33 4.87
C LYS A 48 26.18 -3.49 4.99
N ASN A 49 26.31 -2.17 5.12
CA ASN A 49 25.19 -1.25 5.22
C ASN A 49 25.37 -0.06 4.27
N PRO A 50 25.41 -0.31 2.95
CA PRO A 50 25.61 0.76 1.98
C PRO A 50 24.40 1.70 1.93
N GLU A 51 24.70 2.94 1.59
CA GLU A 51 23.74 3.97 1.22
C GLU A 51 23.09 3.65 -0.14
N LEU A 52 22.07 4.42 -0.53
CA LEU A 52 21.54 4.44 -1.88
C LEU A 52 22.50 5.12 -2.86
N THR A 53 22.47 4.70 -4.13
CA THR A 53 23.08 5.46 -5.22
C THR A 53 22.23 6.70 -5.53
N GLU A 54 22.73 7.61 -6.39
CA GLU A 54 21.92 8.72 -6.90
C GLU A 54 20.62 8.24 -7.58
N GLN A 55 20.70 7.15 -8.34
CA GLN A 55 19.52 6.50 -8.93
C GLN A 55 18.55 6.02 -7.84
N GLY A 56 19.07 5.41 -6.77
CA GLY A 56 18.25 4.94 -5.65
C GLY A 56 17.58 6.08 -4.90
N LEU A 57 18.28 7.19 -4.68
CA LEU A 57 17.70 8.40 -4.09
C LEU A 57 16.59 8.98 -4.97
N LYS A 58 16.80 9.06 -6.30
CA LYS A 58 15.75 9.48 -7.23
C LYS A 58 14.54 8.54 -7.18
N ARG A 59 14.77 7.23 -7.09
CA ARG A 59 13.68 6.25 -6.91
C ARG A 59 12.93 6.44 -5.59
N ALA A 60 13.62 6.76 -4.50
CA ALA A 60 12.99 7.02 -3.21
C ALA A 60 12.03 8.23 -3.27
N GLU A 61 12.46 9.33 -3.91
CA GLU A 61 11.59 10.49 -4.17
C GLU A 61 10.40 10.13 -5.06
N ASN A 62 10.65 9.31 -6.09
CA ASN A 62 9.61 8.81 -6.97
C ASN A 62 8.59 7.91 -6.27
N TRP A 63 8.98 7.14 -5.25
CA TRP A 63 8.04 6.43 -4.38
C TRP A 63 7.16 7.39 -3.59
N ALA A 64 7.72 8.46 -3.02
CA ALA A 64 6.93 9.47 -2.33
C ALA A 64 5.91 10.12 -3.25
N LYS A 65 6.31 10.42 -4.50
CA LYS A 65 5.39 10.92 -5.53
C LYS A 65 4.31 9.90 -5.91
N HIS A 66 4.68 8.64 -6.11
CA HIS A 66 3.71 7.59 -6.43
C HIS A 66 2.63 7.44 -5.34
N PHE A 67 3.02 7.65 -4.09
CA PHE A 67 2.12 7.59 -2.94
C PHE A 67 1.56 8.95 -2.52
N GLU A 68 1.61 9.99 -3.35
CA GLU A 68 1.19 11.35 -2.95
C GLU A 68 -0.28 11.42 -2.52
N GLU A 69 -1.14 10.59 -3.10
CA GLU A 69 -2.57 10.49 -2.77
C GLU A 69 -2.88 9.44 -1.69
N VAL A 70 -1.85 8.77 -1.13
CA VAL A 70 -2.03 7.76 -0.08
C VAL A 70 -1.68 8.39 1.26
N GLN A 71 -2.67 8.49 2.15
CA GLN A 71 -2.46 8.86 3.54
C GLN A 71 -2.03 7.61 4.32
N PHE A 72 -0.77 7.56 4.72
CA PHE A 72 -0.27 6.51 5.60
C PHE A 72 -0.53 6.87 7.06
N ASP A 73 -0.87 5.87 7.87
CA ASP A 73 -0.92 5.96 9.32
C ASP A 73 0.44 5.62 9.95
N ALA A 74 1.20 4.73 9.30
CA ALA A 74 2.53 4.33 9.76
C ALA A 74 3.45 3.95 8.59
N ILE A 75 4.76 4.16 8.79
CA ILE A 75 5.80 3.71 7.85
C ILE A 75 6.85 2.92 8.60
N TYR A 76 7.02 1.67 8.19
CA TYR A 76 7.98 0.74 8.74
C TYR A 76 9.15 0.53 7.80
N SER A 77 10.36 0.44 8.35
CA SER A 77 11.58 0.12 7.62
C SER A 77 12.44 -0.83 8.46
N THR A 78 13.24 -1.68 7.81
CA THR A 78 14.37 -2.27 8.53
C THR A 78 15.44 -1.21 8.80
N ASP A 79 16.32 -1.46 9.78
CA ASP A 79 17.35 -0.50 10.19
C ASP A 79 18.64 -0.55 9.33
N TYR A 80 18.47 -0.67 8.01
CA TYR A 80 19.57 -0.48 7.05
C TYR A 80 19.47 0.90 6.40
N ASN A 81 20.60 1.49 6.02
CA ASN A 81 20.65 2.83 5.44
C ASN A 81 19.83 2.90 4.16
N ARG A 82 20.02 1.94 3.25
CA ARG A 82 19.22 1.82 2.02
C ARG A 82 17.70 1.76 2.23
N THR A 83 17.21 1.05 3.25
CA THR A 83 15.75 0.97 3.53
C THR A 83 15.26 2.26 4.16
N LYS A 84 16.01 2.83 5.11
CA LYS A 84 15.71 4.13 5.72
C LYS A 84 15.63 5.23 4.67
N GLN A 85 16.63 5.34 3.81
CA GLN A 85 16.65 6.33 2.73
C GLN A 85 15.55 6.13 1.71
N THR A 86 15.14 4.89 1.44
CA THR A 86 14.01 4.61 0.54
C THR A 86 12.68 5.08 1.15
N ALA A 87 12.49 4.85 2.46
CA ALA A 87 11.26 5.18 3.16
C ALA A 87 11.13 6.67 3.52
N MET A 88 12.26 7.35 3.72
CA MET A 88 12.32 8.70 4.29
C MET A 88 11.54 9.76 3.49
N PRO A 89 11.61 9.82 2.14
CA PRO A 89 10.83 10.78 1.38
C PRO A 89 9.32 10.64 1.61
N THR A 90 8.80 9.41 1.57
CA THR A 90 7.37 9.14 1.84
C THR A 90 6.98 9.48 3.27
N ALA A 91 7.85 9.18 4.24
CA ALA A 91 7.62 9.51 5.65
C ALA A 91 7.53 11.02 5.88
N LYS A 92 8.45 11.78 5.29
CA LYS A 92 8.42 13.25 5.34
C LYS A 92 7.16 13.81 4.69
N ALA A 93 6.77 13.30 3.51
CA ALA A 93 5.56 13.75 2.82
C ALA A 93 4.28 13.52 3.65
N ASN A 94 4.26 12.47 4.47
CA ASN A 94 3.13 12.15 5.37
C ASN A 94 3.29 12.73 6.80
N ASN A 95 4.37 13.47 7.09
CA ASN A 95 4.72 13.94 8.44
C ASN A 95 4.78 12.80 9.50
N LEU A 96 5.34 11.66 9.12
CA LEU A 96 5.49 10.49 9.98
C LEU A 96 6.96 10.22 10.31
N GLU A 97 7.18 9.61 11.47
CA GLU A 97 8.48 9.03 11.83
C GLU A 97 8.60 7.59 11.29
N LEU A 98 9.84 7.17 11.00
CA LEU A 98 10.10 5.78 10.62
C LEU A 98 10.05 4.87 11.85
N GLN A 99 9.23 3.83 11.77
CA GLN A 99 9.22 2.75 12.75
C GLN A 99 10.14 1.62 12.30
N TYR A 100 11.02 1.15 13.19
CA TYR A 100 11.99 0.12 12.84
C TYR A 100 11.52 -1.27 13.21
N TYR A 101 11.66 -2.21 12.26
CA TYR A 101 11.40 -3.62 12.51
C TYR A 101 12.58 -4.50 12.13
N ASN A 102 12.66 -5.67 12.78
CA ASN A 102 13.60 -6.71 12.40
C ASN A 102 12.85 -7.80 11.60
N PRO A 103 13.21 -8.04 10.33
CA PRO A 103 12.45 -8.93 9.45
C PRO A 103 12.52 -10.41 9.89
N PHE A 104 13.50 -10.78 10.71
CA PHE A 104 13.66 -12.14 11.23
C PHE A 104 13.03 -12.35 12.61
N LYS A 105 12.69 -11.27 13.32
CA LYS A 105 12.10 -11.34 14.67
C LYS A 105 10.66 -10.84 14.74
N ILE A 106 10.16 -10.18 13.70
CA ILE A 106 8.79 -9.68 13.66
C ILE A 106 7.78 -10.82 13.75
N LYS A 107 6.80 -10.67 14.64
CA LYS A 107 5.64 -11.56 14.76
C LYS A 107 4.50 -10.96 13.96
N ILE A 108 4.12 -11.62 12.87
CA ILE A 108 3.22 -11.05 11.86
C ILE A 108 1.80 -10.90 12.41
N GLU A 109 1.37 -11.81 13.28
CA GLU A 109 0.07 -11.76 13.95
C GLU A 109 -0.02 -10.53 14.85
N LYS A 110 1.07 -10.23 15.58
CA LYS A 110 1.13 -9.06 16.45
C LYS A 110 1.20 -7.76 15.65
N PHE A 111 1.94 -7.77 14.55
CA PHE A 111 1.99 -6.64 13.62
C PHE A 111 0.58 -6.32 13.10
N ILE A 112 -0.12 -7.32 12.56
CA ILE A 112 -1.50 -7.17 12.05
C ILE A 112 -2.47 -6.68 13.12
N GLU A 113 -2.36 -7.19 14.36
CA GLU A 113 -3.19 -6.74 15.47
C GLU A 113 -2.95 -5.26 15.80
N THR A 114 -1.69 -4.84 15.80
CA THR A 114 -1.28 -3.48 16.19
C THR A 114 -1.66 -2.45 15.13
N THR A 115 -1.60 -2.82 13.85
CA THR A 115 -1.90 -1.93 12.72
C THR A 115 -3.32 -2.12 12.18
N LYS A 116 -4.24 -2.67 12.99
CA LYS A 116 -5.60 -2.99 12.53
C LYS A 116 -6.37 -1.72 12.16
N GLY A 117 -6.82 -1.66 10.91
CA GLY A 117 -7.57 -0.53 10.36
C GLY A 117 -6.68 0.55 9.74
N GLU A 118 -5.36 0.35 9.74
CA GLU A 118 -4.40 1.33 9.25
C GLU A 118 -4.03 1.10 7.78
N THR A 119 -3.53 2.16 7.14
CA THR A 119 -2.79 2.12 5.88
C THR A 119 -1.31 2.28 6.17
N VAL A 120 -0.52 1.24 5.89
CA VAL A 120 0.87 1.14 6.33
C VAL A 120 1.82 0.87 5.17
N LEU A 121 2.92 1.61 5.09
CA LEU A 121 4.04 1.30 4.19
C LEU A 121 5.09 0.47 4.93
N VAL A 122 5.57 -0.61 4.32
CA VAL A 122 6.65 -1.46 4.85
C VAL A 122 7.79 -1.53 3.82
N VAL A 123 8.98 -1.11 4.21
CA VAL A 123 10.18 -1.10 3.36
C VAL A 123 11.19 -2.14 3.83
N GLY A 124 11.44 -3.14 2.99
CA GLY A 124 12.26 -4.31 3.30
C GLY A 124 13.33 -4.64 2.25
N HIS A 125 13.53 -5.94 2.02
CA HIS A 125 14.59 -6.48 1.17
C HIS A 125 14.04 -7.45 0.12
N SER A 126 14.86 -7.83 -0.86
CA SER A 126 14.46 -8.71 -1.97
C SER A 126 13.84 -10.02 -1.51
N ASN A 127 14.36 -10.60 -0.43
CA ASN A 127 13.87 -11.84 0.14
C ASN A 127 12.80 -11.63 1.22
N THR A 128 13.01 -10.65 2.11
CA THR A 128 12.12 -10.47 3.28
C THR A 128 10.81 -9.76 2.97
N THR A 129 10.75 -8.91 1.94
CA THR A 129 9.51 -8.25 1.52
C THR A 129 8.45 -9.25 1.02
N PRO A 130 8.73 -10.11 0.01
CA PRO A 130 7.74 -11.11 -0.43
C PRO A 130 7.40 -12.13 0.66
N GLN A 131 8.37 -12.51 1.49
CA GLN A 131 8.13 -13.37 2.66
C GLN A 131 7.20 -12.72 3.69
N PHE A 132 7.29 -11.40 3.89
CA PHE A 132 6.36 -10.66 4.74
C PHE A 132 4.94 -10.76 4.18
N VAL A 133 4.76 -10.49 2.88
CA VAL A 133 3.46 -10.63 2.20
C VAL A 133 2.90 -12.03 2.37
N ASN A 134 3.70 -13.06 2.09
CA ASN A 134 3.31 -14.46 2.22
C ASN A 134 2.86 -14.81 3.65
N LYS A 135 3.58 -14.32 4.67
CA LYS A 135 3.17 -14.52 6.07
C LYS A 135 1.87 -13.81 6.41
N ILE A 136 1.63 -12.60 5.89
CA ILE A 136 0.34 -11.92 6.06
C ILE A 136 -0.77 -12.77 5.44
N LEU A 137 -0.55 -13.28 4.23
CA LEU A 137 -1.54 -14.08 3.50
C LEU A 137 -1.73 -15.49 4.06
N GLU A 138 -0.76 -16.01 4.81
CA GLU A 138 -0.67 -17.42 5.21
C GLU A 138 -0.54 -18.37 4.00
N GLU A 139 0.14 -17.90 2.94
CA GLU A 139 0.31 -18.61 1.67
C GLU A 139 1.74 -18.44 1.12
N SER A 140 2.24 -19.41 0.36
CA SER A 140 3.52 -19.30 -0.38
C SER A 140 3.28 -18.79 -1.79
N LYS A 141 2.87 -17.51 -1.93
CA LYS A 141 2.43 -16.93 -3.20
C LYS A 141 3.55 -16.22 -3.98
N TYR A 142 4.45 -15.53 -3.28
CA TYR A 142 5.48 -14.69 -3.89
C TYR A 142 6.88 -15.22 -3.59
N GLU A 143 7.69 -15.33 -4.64
CA GLU A 143 9.11 -15.68 -4.57
C GLU A 143 9.99 -14.46 -4.25
N ASP A 144 11.26 -14.71 -3.93
CA ASP A 144 12.28 -13.69 -3.75
C ASP A 144 12.41 -12.80 -5.00
N ILE A 145 12.57 -11.48 -4.76
CA ILE A 145 12.71 -10.48 -5.82
C ILE A 145 14.12 -10.56 -6.41
N ALA A 146 14.22 -10.53 -7.74
CA ALA A 146 15.50 -10.44 -8.45
C ALA A 146 16.35 -9.25 -7.95
N ASP A 147 17.68 -9.43 -7.86
CA ASP A 147 18.55 -8.46 -7.20
C ASP A 147 18.58 -7.08 -7.90
N ASP A 148 18.33 -7.04 -9.20
CA ASP A 148 18.24 -5.85 -10.06
C ASP A 148 16.83 -5.23 -10.11
N ASN A 149 15.85 -5.83 -9.43
CA ASN A 149 14.49 -5.30 -9.37
C ASN A 149 14.24 -4.56 -8.04
N ASN A 150 14.01 -3.25 -8.16
CA ASN A 150 13.66 -2.34 -7.07
C ASN A 150 12.30 -1.64 -7.28
N ALA A 151 11.48 -2.13 -8.22
CA ALA A 151 10.25 -1.47 -8.69
C ALA A 151 8.95 -2.21 -8.30
N ASN A 152 9.05 -3.37 -7.63
CA ASN A 152 7.88 -4.12 -7.19
C ASN A 152 7.12 -3.36 -6.08
N LEU A 153 5.81 -3.27 -6.26
CA LEU A 153 4.87 -2.84 -5.25
C LEU A 153 3.90 -3.98 -4.93
N TYR A 154 3.88 -4.39 -3.67
CA TYR A 154 2.86 -5.30 -3.15
C TYR A 154 1.81 -4.47 -2.42
N LYS A 155 0.54 -4.66 -2.79
CA LYS A 155 -0.59 -4.12 -2.02
C LYS A 155 -1.36 -5.29 -1.42
N VAL A 156 -1.48 -5.32 -0.11
CA VAL A 156 -2.20 -6.37 0.63
C VAL A 156 -3.35 -5.73 1.40
N THR A 157 -4.56 -6.25 1.22
CA THR A 157 -5.76 -5.73 1.90
C THR A 157 -6.36 -6.79 2.79
N LEU A 158 -6.55 -6.47 4.06
CA LEU A 158 -7.22 -7.30 5.05
C LEU A 158 -8.58 -6.69 5.37
N SER A 159 -9.62 -7.53 5.29
CA SER A 159 -11.00 -7.13 5.50
C SER A 159 -11.78 -8.28 6.15
N LYS A 160 -13.05 -8.07 6.50
CA LYS A 160 -13.90 -9.15 7.03
C LYS A 160 -14.14 -10.25 6.00
N ASN A 161 -14.00 -9.92 4.72
CA ASN A 161 -14.22 -10.83 3.58
C ASN A 161 -12.97 -11.65 3.25
N GLY A 162 -11.84 -11.42 3.94
CA GLY A 162 -10.60 -12.15 3.75
C GLY A 162 -9.40 -11.24 3.45
N LYS A 163 -8.31 -11.88 3.01
CA LYS A 163 -7.05 -11.26 2.65
C LYS A 163 -6.87 -11.31 1.14
N THR A 164 -6.45 -10.21 0.54
CA THR A 164 -6.14 -10.14 -0.90
C THR A 164 -4.79 -9.50 -1.13
N SER A 165 -4.16 -9.81 -2.25
CA SER A 165 -2.90 -9.16 -2.63
C SER A 165 -2.79 -8.95 -4.13
N GLU A 166 -2.18 -7.82 -4.48
CA GLU A 166 -1.79 -7.43 -5.83
C GLU A 166 -0.28 -7.16 -5.86
N LEU A 167 0.36 -7.56 -6.96
CA LEU A 167 1.74 -7.21 -7.27
C LEU A 167 1.73 -6.40 -8.56
N SER A 168 2.26 -5.19 -8.51
CA SER A 168 2.48 -4.34 -9.67
C SER A 168 3.94 -3.92 -9.75
N LYS A 169 4.34 -3.44 -10.92
CA LYS A 169 5.67 -2.85 -11.14
C LYS A 169 5.48 -1.35 -11.38
N VAL A 170 6.13 -0.54 -10.57
CA VAL A 170 6.08 0.92 -10.66
C VAL A 170 7.35 1.37 -11.36
N ASP A 171 7.23 1.57 -12.67
CA ASP A 171 8.30 2.13 -13.48
C ASP A 171 8.34 3.65 -13.27
N ILE A 172 9.41 4.10 -12.64
CA ILE A 172 9.63 5.49 -12.25
C ILE A 172 10.96 5.94 -12.86
N ASN A 173 10.94 6.07 -14.19
CA ASN A 173 12.01 6.67 -14.98
C ASN A 173 11.79 8.18 -15.12
#